data_AF-A0A345XLL1-F1
#
_entry.id   AF-A0A345XLL1-F1
#
_cell.length_a   1.000
_cell.length_b   1.000
_cell.length_c   1.000
_cell.angle_alpha   90.00
_cell.angle_beta   90.00
_cell.angle_gamma   90.00
#
_symmetry.space_group_name_H-M   'P 1'
#
loop_
_entity.id
_entity.type
_entity.pdbx_description
1 polymer ?
#
loop_
_entity_poly.entity_id
_entity_poly.type
_entity_poly.pdbx_seq_one_letter_code
_entity_poly.pdbx_strand_id
1 'polypeptide(L)'
;MPAPRPYPLRRSVLGPAGREYGLRVALCVAAATALALALHEEHWYWLPTTTAFLIKPDMGPLFSRVVNRFAGTAVGVLAFTVLAAWCGGTWWPVAVVVAGGALIPAATRHIGLLTAVITMLVLSFMHTVGDTAVTVARLVDTALACGIALLVGHLPRLSDPRVRVGHRFAVALRATERYLRHTLELDRPPRPVRPGPVHLAAAPDPAAAHCAALRHTAYRALAEARAVAEAAAAELPGPYGARRHDWLAVLARAERIADAATVCAVRLEYGVPRPPDAEVHQVTAALAAMADALEDGRGHTAPPLPPGPRGCRSLHDVMTELHAIHTLTTSAPAA
;
A
#
# COMPACT_ATOMS: atom_id res chain seq x y z
N MET A 1 4.83 -12.48 -27.94
CA MET A 1 4.68 -12.16 -26.50
C MET A 1 3.20 -12.31 -26.14
N PRO A 2 2.80 -13.27 -25.28
CA PRO A 2 1.46 -13.19 -24.71
C PRO A 2 1.45 -12.02 -23.72
N ALA A 3 0.51 -11.09 -23.90
CA ALA A 3 0.29 -9.99 -22.98
C ALA A 3 0.10 -10.52 -21.55
N PRO A 4 0.60 -9.82 -20.51
CA PRO A 4 0.27 -10.18 -19.14
C PRO A 4 -1.25 -10.19 -19.00
N ARG A 5 -1.84 -11.36 -18.73
CA ARG A 5 -3.28 -11.47 -18.48
C ARG A 5 -3.60 -10.45 -17.38
N PRO A 6 -4.53 -9.50 -17.62
CA PRO A 6 -4.93 -8.59 -16.57
C PRO A 6 -5.44 -9.46 -15.42
N TYR A 7 -4.75 -9.41 -14.27
CA TYR A 7 -5.35 -9.89 -13.03
C TYR A 7 -6.76 -9.30 -12.98
N PRO A 8 -7.80 -10.06 -12.62
CA PRO A 8 -9.15 -9.55 -12.64
C PRO A 8 -9.29 -8.51 -11.53
N LEU A 9 -8.94 -7.25 -11.85
CA LEU A 9 -9.11 -6.08 -10.99
C LEU A 9 -10.55 -6.00 -10.47
N ARG A 10 -11.50 -6.50 -11.27
CA ARG A 10 -12.91 -6.63 -10.92
C ARG A 10 -13.16 -7.54 -9.71
N ARG A 11 -12.39 -8.63 -9.53
CA ARG A 11 -12.51 -9.52 -8.35
C ARG A 11 -11.90 -8.90 -7.10
N SER A 12 -10.83 -8.11 -7.21
CA SER A 12 -10.24 -7.45 -6.03
C SER A 12 -11.04 -6.23 -5.57
N VAL A 13 -11.63 -5.46 -6.50
CA VAL A 13 -12.49 -4.30 -6.19
C VAL A 13 -13.84 -4.73 -5.61
N LEU A 14 -14.41 -5.84 -6.07
CA LEU A 14 -15.66 -6.40 -5.53
C LEU A 14 -15.45 -7.37 -4.36
N GLY A 15 -14.20 -7.63 -3.99
CA GLY A 15 -13.85 -8.45 -2.83
C GLY A 15 -14.27 -7.79 -1.51
N PRO A 16 -14.25 -8.52 -0.39
CA PRO A 16 -14.65 -8.00 0.92
C PRO A 16 -13.93 -6.70 1.30
N ALA A 17 -12.62 -6.64 1.08
CA ALA A 17 -11.79 -5.46 1.33
C ALA A 17 -12.14 -4.26 0.42
N GLY A 18 -12.44 -4.53 -0.85
CA GLY A 18 -12.85 -3.49 -1.81
C GLY A 18 -14.24 -2.91 -1.50
N ARG A 19 -15.17 -3.75 -1.04
CA ARG A 19 -16.52 -3.34 -0.60
C ARG A 19 -16.48 -2.52 0.69
N GLU A 20 -15.68 -2.93 1.66
CA GLU A 20 -15.48 -2.19 2.91
C GLU A 20 -14.87 -0.81 2.63
N TYR A 21 -13.83 -0.76 1.78
CA TYR A 21 -13.23 0.50 1.36
C TYR A 21 -14.21 1.39 0.58
N GLY A 22 -14.96 0.82 -0.38
CA GLY A 22 -15.97 1.54 -1.15
C GLY A 22 -17.07 2.12 -0.25
N LEU A 23 -17.54 1.34 0.73
CA LEU A 23 -18.53 1.79 1.72
C LEU A 23 -17.98 2.93 2.57
N ARG A 24 -16.72 2.85 3.00
CA ARG A 24 -16.05 3.91 3.77
C ARG A 24 -15.97 5.22 2.98
N VAL A 25 -15.52 5.15 1.72
CA VAL A 25 -15.47 6.33 0.84
C VAL A 25 -16.86 6.91 0.66
N ALA A 26 -17.86 6.08 0.36
CA ALA A 26 -19.24 6.51 0.19
C ALA A 26 -19.79 7.18 1.45
N LEU A 27 -19.58 6.59 2.64
CA LEU A 27 -20.05 7.13 3.92
C LEU A 27 -19.40 8.48 4.23
N CYS A 28 -18.08 8.59 4.07
CA CYS A 28 -17.38 9.84 4.30
C CYS A 28 -17.84 10.94 3.36
N VAL A 29 -17.93 10.65 2.06
CA VAL A 29 -18.32 11.64 1.04
C VAL A 29 -19.78 12.03 1.26
N ALA A 30 -20.67 11.09 1.59
CA ALA A 30 -22.06 11.37 1.91
C ALA A 30 -22.19 12.24 3.17
N ALA A 31 -21.48 11.90 4.25
CA ALA A 31 -21.50 12.69 5.49
C ALA A 31 -20.93 14.10 5.28
N ALA A 32 -19.83 14.21 4.54
CA ALA A 32 -19.24 15.49 4.15
C ALA A 32 -20.20 16.33 3.31
N THR A 33 -20.86 15.71 2.32
CA THR A 33 -21.81 16.40 1.44
C THR A 33 -23.04 16.86 2.20
N ALA A 34 -23.61 16.00 3.05
CA ALA A 34 -24.76 16.35 3.89
C ALA A 34 -24.42 17.50 4.85
N LEU A 35 -23.24 17.47 5.47
CA LEU A 35 -22.79 18.54 6.35
C LEU A 35 -22.55 19.85 5.58
N ALA A 36 -21.94 19.78 4.40
CA ALA A 36 -21.69 20.96 3.58
C ALA A 36 -22.99 21.63 3.13
N LEU A 37 -23.96 20.84 2.66
CA LEU A 37 -25.29 21.34 2.26
C LEU A 37 -26.07 21.94 3.44
N ALA A 38 -25.80 21.51 4.68
CA ALA A 38 -26.46 22.03 5.87
C ALA A 38 -25.83 23.33 6.40
N LEU A 39 -24.54 23.56 6.13
CA LEU A 39 -23.79 24.69 6.69
C LEU A 39 -23.73 25.90 5.75
N HIS A 40 -23.43 25.70 4.46
CA HIS A 40 -23.24 26.82 3.52
C HIS A 40 -23.61 26.43 2.08
N GLU A 41 -24.47 27.23 1.41
CA GLU A 41 -24.87 27.01 0.01
C GLU A 41 -23.74 27.38 -0.97
N GLU A 42 -23.02 28.46 -0.68
CA GLU A 42 -21.88 28.92 -1.45
C GLU A 42 -20.66 28.09 -1.05
N HIS A 43 -20.12 27.28 -1.98
CA HIS A 43 -18.91 26.45 -1.83
C HIS A 43 -19.05 25.06 -1.17
N TRP A 44 -20.26 24.48 -1.12
CA TRP A 44 -20.50 23.14 -0.56
C TRP A 44 -19.53 22.05 -1.07
N TYR A 45 -19.01 22.17 -2.30
CA TYR A 45 -18.13 21.19 -2.94
C TYR A 45 -16.74 21.08 -2.30
N TRP A 46 -16.30 22.05 -1.49
CA TRP A 46 -14.96 22.09 -0.90
C TRP A 46 -14.73 21.01 0.16
N LEU A 47 -15.74 20.81 1.00
CA LEU A 47 -15.68 19.86 2.12
C LEU A 47 -15.68 18.40 1.60
N PRO A 48 -16.60 17.95 0.71
CA PRO A 48 -16.54 16.60 0.12
C PRO A 48 -15.25 16.33 -0.65
N THR A 49 -14.76 17.32 -1.41
CA THR A 49 -13.52 17.18 -2.19
C THR A 49 -12.31 16.98 -1.27
N THR A 50 -12.23 17.75 -0.18
CA THR A 50 -11.14 17.63 0.80
C THR A 50 -11.22 16.31 1.56
N THR A 51 -12.42 15.88 1.95
CA THR A 51 -12.66 14.58 2.60
C THR A 51 -12.24 13.42 1.69
N ALA A 52 -12.62 13.44 0.41
CA ALA A 52 -12.24 12.41 -0.56
C ALA A 52 -10.71 12.31 -0.72
N PHE A 53 -10.02 13.46 -0.76
CA PHE A 53 -8.55 13.49 -0.82
C PHE A 53 -7.89 12.85 0.41
N LEU A 54 -8.42 13.08 1.61
CA LEU A 54 -7.87 12.53 2.85
C LEU A 54 -8.01 11.00 2.97
N ILE A 55 -9.04 10.43 2.37
CA ILE A 55 -9.35 8.99 2.45
C ILE A 55 -8.52 8.18 1.46
N LYS A 56 -7.92 8.82 0.45
CA LYS A 56 -7.09 8.14 -0.55
C LYS A 56 -6.00 7.29 0.13
N PRO A 57 -5.94 5.97 -0.14
CA PRO A 57 -5.11 5.02 0.61
C PRO A 57 -3.62 5.13 0.28
N ASP A 58 -3.28 5.76 -0.85
CA ASP A 58 -1.93 5.69 -1.43
C ASP A 58 -0.91 6.65 -0.79
N MET A 59 -1.30 7.42 0.24
CA MET A 59 -0.56 8.59 0.71
C MET A 59 -0.04 8.45 2.17
N GLY A 60 0.27 7.23 2.63
CA GLY A 60 0.84 6.98 3.96
C GLY A 60 -0.17 6.96 5.12
N PRO A 61 0.25 7.14 6.39
CA PRO A 61 -0.66 7.08 7.55
C PRO A 61 -1.72 8.18 7.52
N LEU A 62 -2.98 7.85 7.81
CA LEU A 62 -4.10 8.80 7.78
C LEU A 62 -3.86 10.01 8.71
N PHE A 63 -3.34 9.76 9.91
CA PHE A 63 -3.09 10.80 10.91
C PHE A 63 -2.10 11.85 10.41
N SER A 64 -0.97 11.41 9.85
CA SER A 64 0.05 12.31 9.28
C SER A 64 -0.56 13.17 8.18
N ARG A 65 -1.38 12.59 7.29
CA ARG A 65 -2.09 13.34 6.25
C ARG A 65 -3.02 14.40 6.82
N VAL A 66 -3.83 14.04 7.81
CA VAL A 66 -4.80 14.95 8.43
C VAL A 66 -4.09 16.13 9.10
N VAL A 67 -3.08 15.85 9.93
CA VAL A 67 -2.29 16.90 10.62
C VAL A 67 -1.64 17.82 9.61
N ASN A 68 -0.98 17.24 8.62
CA ASN A 68 -0.23 18.00 7.65
C ASN A 68 -1.14 18.77 6.65
N ARG A 69 -2.34 18.25 6.35
CA ARG A 69 -3.37 18.96 5.58
C ARG A 69 -3.90 20.16 6.38
N PHE A 70 -4.23 19.96 7.64
CA PHE A 70 -4.72 21.02 8.51
C PHE A 70 -3.66 22.10 8.72
N ALA A 71 -2.43 21.70 9.09
CA ALA A 71 -1.31 22.62 9.28
C ALA A 71 -0.96 23.38 8.01
N GLY A 72 -0.86 22.69 6.86
CA GLY A 72 -0.59 23.34 5.57
C GLY A 72 -1.67 24.35 5.19
N THR A 73 -2.95 24.03 5.42
CA THR A 73 -4.06 24.95 5.14
C THR A 73 -4.02 26.16 6.08
N ALA A 74 -3.80 25.94 7.38
CA ALA A 74 -3.68 27.01 8.36
C ALA A 74 -2.51 27.95 8.05
N VAL A 75 -1.34 27.42 7.68
CA VAL A 75 -0.17 28.20 7.26
C VAL A 75 -0.47 28.97 5.97
N GLY A 76 -1.09 28.34 4.98
CA GLY A 76 -1.45 28.99 3.72
C GLY A 76 -2.45 30.14 3.91
N VAL A 77 -3.48 29.92 4.74
CA VAL A 77 -4.45 30.94 5.14
C VAL A 77 -3.76 32.09 5.87
N LEU A 78 -2.93 31.80 6.89
CA LEU A 78 -2.23 32.81 7.66
C LEU A 78 -1.31 33.65 6.78
N ALA A 79 -0.47 33.01 5.97
CA ALA A 79 0.42 33.69 5.04
C ALA A 79 -0.34 34.57 4.05
N PHE A 80 -1.46 34.06 3.51
CA PHE A 80 -2.32 34.83 2.63
C PHE A 80 -2.93 36.05 3.33
N THR A 81 -3.48 35.89 4.53
CA THR A 81 -4.08 37.01 5.29
C THR A 81 -3.07 38.10 5.64
N VAL A 82 -1.84 37.73 6.00
CA VAL A 82 -0.75 38.69 6.28
C VAL A 82 -0.37 39.44 5.00
N LEU A 83 -0.21 38.74 3.87
CA LEU A 83 0.08 39.36 2.58
C LEU A 83 -1.04 40.30 2.14
N ALA A 84 -2.30 39.89 2.25
CA ALA A 84 -3.45 40.72 1.90
C ALA A 84 -3.55 41.98 2.76
N ALA A 85 -3.16 41.90 4.03
CA ALA A 85 -3.16 43.06 4.94
C ALA A 85 -2.02 44.05 4.63
N TRP A 86 -0.89 43.57 4.12
CA TRP A 86 0.31 44.40 3.87
C TRP A 86 0.41 44.90 2.43
N CYS A 87 -0.12 44.14 1.46
CA CYS A 87 -0.06 44.47 0.05
C CYS A 87 -1.37 45.14 -0.39
N GLY A 88 -1.30 46.45 -0.68
CA GLY A 88 -2.37 47.15 -1.39
C GLY A 88 -2.35 46.87 -2.90
N GLY A 89 -3.51 46.97 -3.56
CA GLY A 89 -3.66 46.87 -5.01
C GLY A 89 -4.00 45.47 -5.54
N THR A 90 -4.13 45.34 -6.86
CA THR A 90 -4.66 44.13 -7.51
C THR A 90 -3.59 43.18 -8.07
N TRP A 91 -2.31 43.57 -8.03
CA TRP A 91 -1.22 42.82 -8.67
C TRP A 91 -0.57 41.77 -7.76
N TRP A 92 -0.63 41.95 -6.43
CA TRP A 92 0.01 41.04 -5.48
C TRP A 92 -0.53 39.60 -5.53
N PRO A 93 -1.84 39.31 -5.78
CA PRO A 93 -2.31 37.93 -5.91
C PRO A 93 -1.68 37.23 -7.12
N VAL A 94 -1.43 37.98 -8.20
CA VAL A 94 -0.74 37.47 -9.40
C VAL A 94 0.70 37.08 -9.06
N ALA A 95 1.41 37.92 -8.29
CA ALA A 95 2.76 37.60 -7.81
C ALA A 95 2.77 36.34 -6.94
N VAL A 96 1.77 36.17 -6.07
CA VAL A 96 1.60 34.95 -5.25
C VAL A 96 1.37 33.71 -6.12
N VAL A 97 0.52 33.80 -7.14
CA VAL A 97 0.26 32.67 -8.06
C VAL A 97 1.53 32.28 -8.82
N VAL A 98 2.30 33.25 -9.32
CA VAL A 98 3.55 32.99 -10.03
C VAL A 98 4.60 32.35 -9.10
N ALA A 99 4.80 32.93 -7.92
CA ALA A 99 5.77 32.41 -6.94
C ALA A 99 5.37 31.02 -6.43
N GLY A 100 4.09 30.83 -6.10
CA GLY A 100 3.58 29.53 -5.64
C GLY A 100 3.62 28.48 -6.75
N GLY A 101 3.32 28.84 -7.99
CA GLY A 101 3.47 27.97 -9.16
C GLY A 101 4.91 27.48 -9.36
N ALA A 102 5.88 28.38 -9.22
CA ALA A 102 7.31 28.03 -9.25
C ALA A 102 7.74 27.12 -8.08
N LEU A 103 7.05 27.20 -6.94
CA LEU A 103 7.32 26.39 -5.75
C LEU A 103 6.72 24.98 -5.83
N ILE A 104 5.76 24.72 -6.72
CA ILE A 104 5.06 23.42 -6.83
C ILE A 104 6.04 22.23 -6.94
N PRO A 105 7.06 22.23 -7.84
CA PRO A 105 7.95 21.08 -7.99
C PRO A 105 8.69 20.72 -6.70
N ALA A 106 9.15 21.73 -5.94
CA ALA A 106 9.78 21.52 -4.64
C ALA A 106 8.76 21.08 -3.59
N ALA A 107 7.56 21.66 -3.61
CA ALA A 107 6.49 21.37 -2.67
C ALA A 107 5.92 19.95 -2.80
N THR A 108 5.98 19.32 -3.97
CA THR A 108 5.52 17.92 -4.16
C THR A 108 6.20 16.90 -3.23
N ARG A 109 7.38 17.23 -2.70
CA ARG A 109 8.12 16.41 -1.74
C ARG A 109 7.53 16.43 -0.32
N HIS A 110 6.76 17.46 0.01
CA HIS A 110 6.18 17.67 1.34
C HIS A 110 4.69 17.99 1.23
N ILE A 111 3.83 17.07 1.67
CA ILE A 111 2.37 17.19 1.55
C ILE A 111 1.87 18.54 2.14
N GLY A 112 2.51 19.04 3.20
CA GLY A 112 2.04 20.22 3.94
C GLY A 112 2.39 21.51 3.23
N LEU A 113 3.61 21.58 2.72
CA LEU A 113 4.06 22.66 1.87
C LEU A 113 3.22 22.74 0.60
N LEU A 114 2.96 21.59 -0.05
CA LEU A 114 2.09 21.55 -1.22
C LEU A 114 0.68 22.05 -0.90
N THR A 115 0.13 21.64 0.25
CA THR A 115 -1.18 22.11 0.71
C THR A 115 -1.19 23.62 0.95
N ALA A 116 -0.15 24.17 1.60
CA ALA A 116 -0.03 25.60 1.86
C ALA A 116 0.03 26.41 0.56
N VAL A 117 0.88 25.97 -0.39
CA VAL A 117 1.03 26.59 -1.71
C VAL A 117 -0.29 26.58 -2.48
N ILE A 118 -0.95 25.41 -2.58
CA ILE A 118 -2.25 25.31 -3.26
C ILE A 118 -3.29 26.19 -2.58
N THR A 119 -3.31 26.25 -1.25
CA THR A 119 -4.25 27.10 -0.51
C THR A 119 -4.03 28.57 -0.83
N MET A 120 -2.78 29.04 -0.85
CA MET A 120 -2.45 30.41 -1.24
C MET A 120 -2.87 30.73 -2.68
N LEU A 121 -2.66 29.79 -3.62
CA LEU A 121 -3.09 29.95 -5.02
C LEU A 121 -4.61 30.09 -5.12
N VAL A 122 -5.36 29.21 -4.45
CA VAL A 122 -6.83 29.22 -4.45
C VAL A 122 -7.36 30.50 -3.82
N LEU A 123 -6.82 30.93 -2.66
CA LEU A 123 -7.24 32.17 -2.01
C LEU A 123 -6.89 33.41 -2.84
N SER A 124 -5.75 33.42 -3.52
CA SER A 124 -5.37 34.50 -4.45
C SER A 124 -6.37 34.61 -5.59
N PHE A 125 -6.77 33.48 -6.17
CA PHE A 125 -7.79 33.44 -7.22
C PHE A 125 -9.16 33.92 -6.71
N MET A 126 -9.61 33.45 -5.55
CA MET A 126 -10.89 33.87 -4.96
C MET A 126 -10.92 35.35 -4.59
N HIS A 127 -9.82 35.87 -4.06
CA HIS A 127 -9.66 37.29 -3.78
C HIS A 127 -9.73 38.15 -5.06
N THR A 128 -9.17 37.70 -6.18
CA THR A 128 -9.31 38.41 -7.46
C THR A 128 -10.74 38.40 -8.00
N VAL A 129 -11.55 37.40 -7.64
CA VAL A 129 -12.97 37.31 -7.99
C VAL A 129 -13.85 38.17 -7.04
N GLY A 130 -13.28 38.67 -5.94
CA GLY A 130 -13.95 39.55 -4.97
C GLY A 130 -14.56 38.83 -3.77
N ASP A 131 -14.42 37.51 -3.67
CA ASP A 131 -14.94 36.73 -2.55
C ASP A 131 -13.87 36.59 -1.45
N THR A 132 -14.04 37.39 -0.39
CA THR A 132 -13.12 37.45 0.75
C THR A 132 -13.57 36.59 1.93
N ALA A 133 -14.85 36.20 1.98
CA ALA A 133 -15.41 35.33 3.03
C ALA A 133 -14.85 33.90 2.96
N VAL A 134 -14.37 33.50 1.78
CA VAL A 134 -13.80 32.18 1.48
C VAL A 134 -12.61 31.79 2.36
N THR A 135 -11.89 32.75 2.93
CA THR A 135 -10.67 32.47 3.71
C THR A 135 -10.99 31.73 5.01
N VAL A 136 -12.02 32.18 5.74
CA VAL A 136 -12.46 31.52 6.99
C VAL A 136 -13.19 30.22 6.67
N ALA A 137 -14.05 30.23 5.64
CA ALA A 137 -14.76 29.04 5.17
C ALA A 137 -13.77 27.90 4.82
N ARG A 138 -12.64 28.20 4.17
CA ARG A 138 -11.60 27.20 3.86
C ARG A 138 -11.07 26.48 5.09
N LEU A 139 -10.80 27.24 6.15
CA LEU A 139 -10.21 26.70 7.36
C LEU A 139 -11.22 25.81 8.10
N VAL A 140 -12.47 26.27 8.20
CA VAL A 140 -13.59 25.51 8.79
C VAL A 140 -13.85 24.23 8.00
N ASP A 141 -13.99 24.31 6.68
CA ASP A 141 -14.24 23.14 5.83
C ASP A 141 -13.11 22.11 5.91
N THR A 142 -11.87 22.58 6.00
CA THR A 142 -10.71 21.69 6.17
C THR A 142 -10.72 21.04 7.55
N ALA A 143 -11.03 21.77 8.62
CA ALA A 143 -11.16 21.23 9.96
C ALA A 143 -12.27 20.16 10.04
N LEU A 144 -13.44 20.45 9.46
CA LEU A 144 -14.56 19.52 9.40
C LEU A 144 -14.22 18.27 8.56
N ALA A 145 -13.61 18.45 7.38
CA ALA A 145 -13.15 17.34 6.55
C ALA A 145 -12.13 16.45 7.28
N CYS A 146 -11.19 17.06 8.00
CA CYS A 146 -10.24 16.35 8.86
C CYS A 146 -10.94 15.58 9.98
N GLY A 147 -11.92 16.21 10.66
CA GLY A 147 -12.75 15.57 11.69
C GLY A 147 -13.53 14.36 11.17
N ILE A 148 -14.22 14.51 10.03
CA ILE A 148 -14.95 13.41 9.37
C ILE A 148 -13.99 12.29 8.97
N ALA A 149 -12.85 12.62 8.36
CA ALA A 149 -11.85 11.65 7.93
C ALA A 149 -11.27 10.86 9.11
N LEU A 150 -11.02 11.52 10.26
CA LEU A 150 -10.60 10.85 11.48
C LEU A 150 -11.72 10.00 12.07
N LEU A 151 -12.94 10.54 12.23
CA LEU A 151 -14.06 9.83 12.83
C LEU A 151 -14.41 8.55 12.07
N VAL A 152 -14.56 8.66 10.74
CA VAL A 152 -14.83 7.51 9.88
C VAL A 152 -13.60 6.63 9.71
N GLY A 153 -12.40 7.21 9.75
CA GLY A 153 -11.16 6.46 9.66
C GLY A 153 -10.78 5.67 10.90
N HIS A 154 -11.28 6.07 12.06
CA HIS A 154 -11.08 5.39 13.34
C HIS A 154 -12.27 4.50 13.75
N LEU A 155 -13.33 4.43 12.93
CA LEU A 155 -14.48 3.55 13.19
C LEU A 155 -14.01 2.07 13.13
N PRO A 156 -13.88 1.38 14.29
CA PRO A 156 -13.17 0.09 14.37
C PRO A 156 -13.86 -1.04 13.59
N ARG A 157 -15.17 -0.88 13.34
CA ARG A 157 -15.99 -1.84 12.58
C ARG A 157 -15.82 -1.75 11.06
N LEU A 158 -15.16 -0.69 10.55
CA LEU A 158 -14.99 -0.42 9.11
C LEU A 158 -13.52 -0.34 8.69
N SER A 159 -12.60 -0.65 9.61
CA SER A 159 -11.16 -0.50 9.39
C SER A 159 -10.42 -1.46 10.32
N ASP A 160 -10.53 -2.76 10.10
CA ASP A 160 -9.61 -3.69 10.77
C ASP A 160 -8.28 -3.71 9.99
N PRO A 161 -7.19 -3.15 10.54
CA PRO A 161 -5.89 -3.21 9.86
C PRO A 161 -5.45 -4.65 9.60
N ARG A 162 -5.96 -5.63 10.35
CA ARG A 162 -5.68 -7.07 10.15
C ARG A 162 -6.10 -7.55 8.76
N VAL A 163 -7.28 -7.15 8.27
CA VAL A 163 -7.79 -7.58 6.95
C VAL A 163 -6.96 -6.94 5.84
N ARG A 164 -6.64 -5.64 5.98
CA ARG A 164 -5.83 -4.89 5.00
C ARG A 164 -4.40 -5.44 4.89
N VAL A 165 -3.77 -5.70 6.05
CA VAL A 165 -2.44 -6.30 6.12
C VAL A 165 -2.49 -7.74 5.58
N GLY A 166 -3.42 -8.57 6.07
CA GLY A 166 -3.62 -9.95 5.62
C GLY A 166 -3.78 -10.10 4.10
N HIS A 167 -4.58 -9.24 3.47
CA HIS A 167 -4.74 -9.26 2.00
C HIS A 167 -3.42 -8.98 1.27
N ARG A 168 -2.62 -8.00 1.73
CA ARG A 168 -1.32 -7.71 1.11
C ARG A 168 -0.31 -8.83 1.33
N PHE A 169 -0.34 -9.47 2.48
CA PHE A 169 0.43 -10.69 2.74
C PHE A 169 0.02 -11.84 1.82
N ALA A 170 -1.28 -12.06 1.62
CA ALA A 170 -1.79 -13.07 0.70
C ALA A 170 -1.31 -12.82 -0.75
N VAL A 171 -1.30 -11.56 -1.20
CA VAL A 171 -0.75 -11.17 -2.51
C VAL A 171 0.75 -11.47 -2.59
N ALA A 172 1.52 -11.17 -1.55
CA ALA A 172 2.95 -11.45 -1.50
C ALA A 172 3.24 -12.96 -1.55
N LEU A 173 2.55 -13.77 -0.73
CA LEU A 173 2.69 -15.23 -0.74
C LEU A 173 2.33 -15.84 -2.09
N ARG A 174 1.24 -15.37 -2.74
CA ARG A 174 0.88 -15.81 -4.10
C ARG A 174 1.91 -15.41 -5.15
N ALA A 175 2.54 -14.24 -5.02
CA ALA A 175 3.61 -13.83 -5.94
C ALA A 175 4.86 -14.71 -5.76
N THR A 176 5.22 -15.04 -4.52
CA THR A 176 6.32 -15.96 -4.21
C THR A 176 6.02 -17.39 -4.66
N GLU A 177 4.78 -17.87 -4.49
CA GLU A 177 4.33 -19.18 -4.97
C GLU A 177 4.44 -19.29 -6.50
N ARG A 178 4.01 -18.26 -7.25
CA ARG A 178 4.13 -18.23 -8.71
C ARG A 178 5.59 -18.22 -9.15
N TYR A 179 6.43 -17.46 -8.46
CA TYR A 179 7.87 -17.46 -8.70
C TYR A 179 8.47 -18.85 -8.47
N LEU A 180 8.21 -19.46 -7.31
CA LEU A 180 8.71 -20.78 -6.96
C LEU A 180 8.24 -21.85 -7.95
N ARG A 181 6.94 -21.90 -8.27
CA ARG A 181 6.39 -22.82 -9.27
C ARG A 181 7.10 -22.67 -10.61
N HIS A 182 7.21 -21.44 -11.11
CA HIS A 182 7.88 -21.20 -12.39
C HIS A 182 9.36 -21.64 -12.37
N THR A 183 10.09 -21.33 -11.30
CA THR A 183 11.50 -21.75 -11.18
C THR A 183 11.68 -23.27 -11.17
N LEU A 184 10.72 -23.99 -10.61
CA LEU A 184 10.77 -25.44 -10.50
C LEU A 184 10.27 -26.14 -11.76
N GLU A 185 9.29 -25.56 -12.47
CA GLU A 185 8.77 -26.09 -13.74
C GLU A 185 9.73 -25.87 -14.92
N LEU A 186 10.65 -24.93 -14.82
CA LEU A 186 11.67 -24.68 -15.85
C LEU A 186 12.62 -25.88 -15.98
N ASP A 187 12.42 -26.66 -17.04
CA ASP A 187 13.39 -27.67 -17.47
C ASP A 187 14.52 -26.96 -18.25
N ARG A 188 15.63 -26.66 -17.55
CA ARG A 188 16.83 -26.08 -18.17
C ARG A 188 17.98 -27.07 -18.16
N PRO A 189 18.74 -27.19 -19.28
CA PRO A 189 20.04 -27.82 -19.21
C PRO A 189 20.96 -27.01 -18.28
N PRO A 190 21.83 -27.66 -17.48
CA PRO A 190 22.77 -26.99 -16.59
C PRO A 190 23.55 -25.92 -17.35
N ARG A 191 23.74 -24.74 -16.76
CA ARG A 191 24.53 -23.70 -17.40
C ARG A 191 25.96 -24.23 -17.55
N PRO A 192 26.52 -24.31 -18.77
CA PRO A 192 27.89 -24.78 -18.92
C PRO A 192 28.81 -23.82 -18.16
N VAL A 193 29.58 -24.34 -17.21
CA VAL A 193 30.67 -23.60 -16.57
C VAL A 193 31.70 -23.35 -17.68
N ARG A 194 31.63 -22.18 -18.34
CA ARG A 194 32.60 -21.78 -19.37
C ARG A 194 33.74 -21.01 -18.71
N PRO A 195 34.97 -21.54 -18.70
CA PRO A 195 36.14 -20.72 -18.47
C PRO A 195 36.44 -19.96 -19.78
N GLY A 196 36.04 -18.69 -19.88
CA GLY A 196 36.31 -17.87 -21.06
C GLY A 196 35.67 -16.47 -20.99
N PRO A 197 36.15 -15.48 -21.77
CA PRO A 197 35.64 -14.12 -21.74
C PRO A 197 34.15 -14.06 -22.10
N VAL A 198 33.39 -13.28 -21.32
CA VAL A 198 31.94 -13.11 -21.44
C VAL A 198 31.63 -12.44 -22.78
N HIS A 199 31.15 -13.20 -23.77
CA HIS A 199 30.58 -12.61 -24.98
C HIS A 199 29.31 -11.83 -24.61
N LEU A 200 29.40 -10.51 -24.63
CA LEU A 200 28.37 -9.56 -24.20
C LEU A 200 27.12 -9.48 -25.10
N ALA A 201 26.95 -10.40 -26.05
CA ALA A 201 25.97 -10.30 -27.14
C ALA A 201 25.08 -11.53 -27.33
N ALA A 202 24.92 -12.38 -26.32
CA ALA A 202 23.85 -13.38 -26.34
C ALA A 202 22.52 -12.68 -26.04
N ALA A 203 21.52 -12.82 -26.92
CA ALA A 203 20.17 -12.32 -26.66
C ALA A 203 19.68 -12.86 -25.30
N PRO A 204 19.05 -12.02 -24.45
CA PRO A 204 18.61 -12.45 -23.13
C PRO A 204 17.63 -13.61 -23.27
N ASP A 205 17.93 -14.73 -22.60
CA ASP A 205 17.05 -15.89 -22.56
C ASP A 205 15.65 -15.43 -22.08
N PRO A 206 14.60 -15.54 -22.91
CA PRO A 206 13.26 -15.06 -22.56
C PRO A 206 12.71 -15.73 -21.31
N ALA A 207 13.09 -16.99 -21.04
CA ALA A 207 12.72 -17.68 -19.80
C ALA A 207 13.45 -17.10 -18.58
N ALA A 208 14.70 -16.64 -18.75
CA ALA A 208 15.47 -16.02 -17.67
C ALA A 208 14.91 -14.62 -17.35
N ALA A 209 14.53 -13.88 -18.39
CA ALA A 209 13.85 -12.59 -18.25
C ALA A 209 12.49 -12.74 -17.54
N HIS A 210 11.71 -13.77 -17.87
CA HIS A 210 10.43 -14.03 -17.19
C HIS A 210 10.61 -14.40 -15.71
N CYS A 211 11.58 -15.28 -15.42
CA CYS A 211 11.94 -15.62 -14.03
C CYS A 211 12.37 -14.39 -13.22
N ALA A 212 13.23 -13.54 -13.80
CA ALA A 212 13.63 -12.28 -13.17
C ALA A 212 12.43 -11.35 -12.94
N ALA A 213 11.48 -11.27 -13.86
CA ALA A 213 10.26 -10.47 -13.70
C ALA A 213 9.37 -10.98 -12.56
N LEU A 214 9.20 -12.30 -12.44
CA LEU A 214 8.45 -12.93 -11.33
C LEU A 214 9.13 -12.67 -9.98
N ARG A 215 10.46 -12.79 -9.91
CA ARG A 215 11.25 -12.45 -8.72
C ARG A 215 11.02 -11.00 -8.29
N HIS A 216 11.17 -10.05 -9.21
CA HIS A 216 10.92 -8.62 -8.91
C HIS A 216 9.48 -8.38 -8.45
N THR A 217 8.51 -9.10 -9.01
CA THR A 217 7.10 -9.00 -8.61
C THR A 217 6.89 -9.51 -7.18
N ALA A 218 7.53 -10.63 -6.80
CA ALA A 218 7.46 -11.17 -5.43
C ALA A 218 8.06 -10.20 -4.39
N TYR A 219 9.28 -9.71 -4.62
CA TYR A 219 9.91 -8.75 -3.69
C TYR A 219 9.18 -7.41 -3.64
N ARG A 220 8.63 -6.92 -4.78
CA ARG A 220 7.81 -5.71 -4.78
C ARG A 220 6.55 -5.92 -3.93
N ALA A 221 5.87 -7.06 -4.06
CA ALA A 221 4.69 -7.38 -3.25
C ALA A 221 5.03 -7.49 -1.75
N LEU A 222 6.18 -8.06 -1.38
CA LEU A 222 6.68 -8.09 -0.01
C LEU A 222 6.96 -6.69 0.53
N ALA A 223 7.63 -5.83 -0.25
CA ALA A 223 7.90 -4.44 0.13
C ALA A 223 6.61 -3.63 0.31
N GLU A 224 5.61 -3.84 -0.54
CA GLU A 224 4.28 -3.23 -0.40
C GLU A 224 3.56 -3.73 0.86
N ALA A 225 3.64 -5.03 1.16
CA ALA A 225 3.07 -5.60 2.38
C ALA A 225 3.74 -5.02 3.64
N ARG A 226 5.07 -4.83 3.60
CA ARG A 226 5.84 -4.17 4.65
C ARG A 226 5.36 -2.76 4.92
N ALA A 227 5.26 -1.94 3.88
CA ALA A 227 4.84 -0.55 4.01
C ALA A 227 3.44 -0.45 4.65
N VAL A 228 2.53 -1.37 4.29
CA VAL A 228 1.17 -1.41 4.86
C VAL A 228 1.18 -1.89 6.31
N ALA A 229 2.03 -2.86 6.67
CA ALA A 229 2.18 -3.34 8.05
C ALA A 229 2.79 -2.25 8.96
N GLU A 230 3.84 -1.56 8.50
CA GLU A 230 4.47 -0.45 9.22
C GLU A 230 3.49 0.73 9.38
N ALA A 231 2.73 1.06 8.33
CA ALA A 231 1.68 2.07 8.42
C ALA A 231 0.57 1.68 9.42
N ALA A 232 0.13 0.41 9.41
CA ALA A 232 -0.85 -0.10 10.36
C ALA A 232 -0.34 -0.07 11.82
N ALA A 233 0.95 -0.35 12.04
CA ALA A 233 1.58 -0.24 13.35
C ALA A 233 1.65 1.22 13.83
N ALA A 234 1.93 2.16 12.93
CA ALA A 234 1.98 3.59 13.24
C ALA A 234 0.58 4.20 13.51
N GLU A 235 -0.50 3.62 12.98
CA GLU A 235 -1.88 4.09 13.18
C GLU A 235 -2.45 3.77 14.58
N LEU A 236 -1.84 2.87 15.36
CA LEU A 236 -2.29 2.51 16.72
C LEU A 236 -1.16 2.58 17.77
N PRO A 237 -0.69 3.77 18.18
CA PRO A 237 0.19 3.88 19.33
C PRO A 237 -0.60 3.63 20.63
N GLY A 238 -0.46 2.46 21.25
CA GLY A 238 -1.01 2.19 22.59
C GLY A 238 -1.06 0.72 23.01
N PRO A 239 -1.38 0.43 24.29
CA PRO A 239 -1.44 -0.93 24.85
C PRO A 239 -2.49 -1.86 24.21
N TYR A 240 -3.43 -1.32 23.44
CA TYR A 240 -4.35 -2.08 22.58
C TYR A 240 -3.73 -2.55 21.25
N GLY A 241 -2.56 -2.03 20.88
CA GLY A 241 -1.74 -2.49 19.74
C GLY A 241 -0.88 -3.71 20.05
N ALA A 242 -0.53 -3.93 21.33
CA ALA A 242 0.31 -5.04 21.79
C ALA A 242 -0.34 -6.43 21.67
N ARG A 243 -1.65 -6.52 21.37
CA ARG A 243 -2.38 -7.78 21.14
C ARG A 243 -2.71 -8.05 19.67
N ARG A 244 -1.96 -7.48 18.73
CA ARG A 244 -2.17 -7.67 17.30
C ARG A 244 -0.91 -8.30 16.71
N HIS A 245 -1.08 -9.40 15.96
CA HIS A 245 -0.08 -10.18 15.26
C HIS A 245 1.22 -9.41 14.98
N ASP A 246 2.37 -10.03 15.29
CA ASP A 246 3.68 -9.51 14.88
C ASP A 246 3.84 -9.67 13.36
N TRP A 247 3.10 -8.85 12.62
CA TRP A 247 3.09 -8.83 11.16
C TRP A 247 4.50 -8.57 10.61
N LEU A 248 5.35 -7.86 11.35
CA LEU A 248 6.74 -7.68 10.98
C LEU A 248 7.52 -8.99 11.09
N ALA A 249 7.29 -9.80 12.14
CA ALA A 249 7.84 -11.15 12.20
C ALA A 249 7.29 -12.04 11.07
N VAL A 250 5.97 -12.02 10.80
CA VAL A 250 5.37 -12.78 9.69
C VAL A 250 5.98 -12.36 8.35
N LEU A 251 6.25 -11.07 8.14
CA LEU A 251 6.93 -10.58 6.94
C LEU A 251 8.36 -11.09 6.82
N ALA A 252 9.13 -11.01 7.89
CA ALA A 252 10.50 -11.50 7.89
C ALA A 252 10.58 -12.99 7.53
N ARG A 253 9.56 -13.78 7.94
CA ARG A 253 9.40 -15.19 7.53
C ARG A 253 9.06 -15.31 6.04
N ALA A 254 8.16 -14.49 5.51
CA ALA A 254 7.80 -14.48 4.09
C ALA A 254 8.95 -14.04 3.17
N GLU A 255 9.78 -13.09 3.61
CA GLU A 255 11.03 -12.69 2.95
C GLU A 255 12.00 -13.88 2.88
N ARG A 256 12.18 -14.61 3.99
CA ARG A 256 12.99 -15.83 4.02
C ARG A 256 12.48 -16.92 3.07
N ILE A 257 11.16 -17.05 2.86
CA ILE A 257 10.59 -17.97 1.86
C ILE A 257 11.02 -17.55 0.44
N ALA A 258 10.94 -16.26 0.10
CA ALA A 258 11.38 -15.76 -1.21
C ALA A 258 12.89 -15.92 -1.43
N ASP A 259 13.69 -15.74 -0.38
CA ASP A 259 15.13 -15.97 -0.41
C ASP A 259 15.44 -17.46 -0.62
N ALA A 260 14.76 -18.37 0.10
CA ALA A 260 14.92 -19.81 -0.06
C ALA A 260 14.51 -20.29 -1.48
N ALA A 261 13.45 -19.71 -2.05
CA ALA A 261 13.06 -19.93 -3.44
C ALA A 261 14.17 -19.46 -4.42
N THR A 262 14.79 -18.32 -4.15
CA THR A 262 15.92 -17.81 -4.95
C THR A 262 17.16 -18.69 -4.83
N VAL A 263 17.49 -19.18 -3.63
CA VAL A 263 18.55 -20.18 -3.43
C VAL A 263 18.26 -21.46 -4.20
N CYS A 264 17.01 -21.91 -4.23
CA CYS A 264 16.59 -23.07 -5.02
C CYS A 264 16.82 -22.84 -6.52
N ALA A 265 16.35 -21.71 -7.05
CA ALA A 265 16.51 -21.34 -8.45
C ALA A 265 17.99 -21.29 -8.87
N VAL A 266 18.85 -20.70 -8.05
CA VAL A 266 20.30 -20.64 -8.29
C VAL A 266 20.92 -22.05 -8.27
N ARG A 267 20.53 -22.92 -7.34
CA ARG A 267 21.02 -24.31 -7.28
C ARG A 267 20.69 -25.10 -8.55
N LEU A 268 19.46 -24.96 -9.06
CA LEU A 268 19.03 -25.60 -10.30
C LEU A 268 19.83 -25.09 -11.50
N GLU A 269 20.12 -23.78 -11.54
CA GLU A 269 20.95 -23.18 -12.58
C GLU A 269 22.37 -23.79 -12.63
N TYR A 270 22.93 -24.11 -11.46
CA TYR A 270 24.22 -24.79 -11.32
C TYR A 270 24.15 -26.33 -11.44
N GLY A 271 23.01 -26.89 -11.87
CA GLY A 271 22.90 -28.32 -12.21
C GLY A 271 22.57 -29.24 -11.04
N VAL A 272 22.11 -28.71 -9.90
CA VAL A 272 21.54 -29.56 -8.84
C VAL A 272 20.25 -30.21 -9.37
N PRO A 273 20.03 -31.53 -9.17
CA PRO A 273 18.83 -32.21 -9.63
C PRO A 273 17.54 -31.56 -9.13
N ARG A 274 16.52 -31.53 -9.99
CA ARG A 274 15.20 -31.01 -9.65
C ARG A 274 14.57 -31.83 -8.51
N PRO A 275 13.93 -31.18 -7.52
CA PRO A 275 13.16 -31.89 -6.51
C PRO A 275 11.97 -32.66 -7.13
N PRO A 276 11.49 -33.73 -6.51
CA PRO A 276 10.35 -34.50 -7.00
C PRO A 276 9.10 -33.63 -7.16
N ASP A 277 8.32 -33.82 -8.22
CA ASP A 277 7.11 -33.03 -8.49
C ASP A 277 6.09 -33.07 -7.35
N ALA A 278 6.01 -34.20 -6.63
CA ALA A 278 5.17 -34.31 -5.45
C ALA A 278 5.56 -33.30 -4.34
N GLU A 279 6.86 -33.11 -4.09
CA GLU A 279 7.35 -32.13 -3.09
C GLU A 279 7.06 -30.69 -3.57
N VAL A 280 7.22 -30.42 -4.87
CA VAL A 280 6.92 -29.12 -5.47
C VAL A 280 5.43 -28.76 -5.34
N HIS A 281 4.55 -29.71 -5.68
CA HIS A 281 3.11 -29.53 -5.54
C HIS A 281 2.69 -29.33 -4.08
N GLN A 282 3.28 -30.09 -3.16
CA GLN A 282 3.02 -29.96 -1.74
C GLN A 282 3.35 -28.55 -1.22
N VAL A 283 4.53 -28.02 -1.52
CA VAL A 283 4.97 -26.69 -1.06
C VAL A 283 4.14 -25.58 -1.69
N THR A 284 3.89 -25.65 -3.00
CA THR A 284 3.11 -24.61 -3.70
C THR A 284 1.64 -24.61 -3.26
N ALA A 285 1.05 -25.77 -3.01
CA ALA A 285 -0.29 -25.88 -2.44
C ALA A 285 -0.36 -25.31 -1.01
N ALA A 286 0.65 -25.57 -0.18
CA ALA A 286 0.72 -25.03 1.17
C ALA A 286 0.83 -23.50 1.19
N LEU A 287 1.63 -22.91 0.30
CA LEU A 287 1.73 -21.45 0.14
C LEU A 287 0.40 -20.83 -0.34
N ALA A 288 -0.27 -21.46 -1.30
CA ALA A 288 -1.58 -21.02 -1.80
C ALA A 288 -2.64 -21.08 -0.71
N ALA A 289 -2.73 -22.19 0.03
CA ALA A 289 -3.69 -22.37 1.11
C ALA A 289 -3.47 -21.37 2.25
N MET A 290 -2.21 -21.04 2.58
CA MET A 290 -1.90 -19.99 3.55
C MET A 290 -2.31 -18.61 3.06
N ALA A 291 -2.09 -18.31 1.77
CA ALA A 291 -2.52 -17.05 1.18
C ALA A 291 -4.05 -16.91 1.20
N ASP A 292 -4.79 -17.98 0.92
CA ASP A 292 -6.25 -18.00 0.97
C ASP A 292 -6.75 -17.75 2.42
N ALA A 293 -6.17 -18.42 3.41
CA ALA A 293 -6.50 -18.22 4.82
C ALA A 293 -6.26 -16.77 5.29
N LEU A 294 -5.20 -16.13 4.80
CA LEU A 294 -4.88 -14.73 5.11
C LEU A 294 -5.77 -13.72 4.38
N GLU A 295 -6.28 -14.06 3.19
CA GLU A 295 -7.18 -13.19 2.43
C GLU A 295 -8.59 -13.15 3.02
N ASP A 296 -9.08 -14.27 3.54
CA ASP A 296 -10.44 -14.37 4.09
C ASP A 296 -10.61 -13.62 5.42
N GLY A 297 -9.52 -13.35 6.14
CA GLY A 297 -9.43 -12.40 7.26
C GLY A 297 -10.32 -12.70 8.48
N ARG A 298 -11.20 -13.70 8.42
CA ARG A 298 -12.17 -14.07 9.44
C ARG A 298 -11.95 -15.52 9.84
N GLY A 299 -11.05 -15.76 10.78
CA GLY A 299 -11.06 -16.93 11.66
C GLY A 299 -11.02 -18.32 11.03
N HIS A 300 -10.66 -18.47 9.76
CA HIS A 300 -10.39 -19.79 9.22
C HIS A 300 -9.03 -20.22 9.76
N THR A 301 -9.04 -21.19 10.68
CA THR A 301 -7.85 -21.97 11.04
C THR A 301 -7.17 -22.36 9.75
N ALA A 302 -5.98 -21.81 9.51
CA ALA A 302 -5.18 -22.18 8.37
C ALA A 302 -5.09 -23.71 8.31
N PRO A 303 -5.24 -24.33 7.13
CA PRO A 303 -5.27 -25.78 7.04
C PRO A 303 -3.98 -26.37 7.61
N PRO A 304 -4.04 -27.56 8.24
CA PRO A 304 -2.87 -28.20 8.79
C PRO A 304 -1.82 -28.35 7.70
N LEU A 305 -0.64 -27.77 7.94
CA LEU A 305 0.45 -27.82 6.99
C LEU A 305 1.04 -29.23 6.95
N PRO A 306 1.36 -29.75 5.76
CA PRO A 306 1.97 -31.06 5.65
C PRO A 306 3.45 -31.01 6.08
N PRO A 307 4.05 -32.14 6.49
CA PRO A 307 5.44 -32.18 6.96
C PRO A 307 6.41 -31.71 5.87
N GLY A 308 7.51 -31.06 6.28
CA GLY A 308 8.50 -30.52 5.34
C GLY A 308 9.12 -31.60 4.43
N PRO A 309 9.35 -31.29 3.13
CA PRO A 309 9.97 -32.21 2.20
C PRO A 309 11.38 -32.62 2.67
N ARG A 310 11.80 -33.83 2.31
CA ARG A 310 13.09 -34.41 2.73
C ARG A 310 14.13 -34.38 1.59
N GLY A 311 13.68 -34.31 0.34
CA GLY A 311 14.53 -34.39 -0.84
C GLY A 311 15.30 -33.10 -1.15
N CYS A 312 14.79 -31.93 -0.78
CA CYS A 312 15.42 -30.65 -1.08
C CYS A 312 15.49 -29.71 0.13
N ARG A 313 16.72 -29.37 0.55
CA ARG A 313 16.97 -28.43 1.66
C ARG A 313 16.28 -27.08 1.46
N SER A 314 16.27 -26.53 0.25
CA SER A 314 15.62 -25.24 -0.02
C SER A 314 14.09 -25.30 0.14
N LEU A 315 13.47 -26.41 -0.25
CA LEU A 315 12.02 -26.61 -0.04
C LEU A 315 11.70 -26.88 1.43
N HIS A 316 12.60 -27.55 2.15
CA HIS A 316 12.49 -27.73 3.59
C HIS A 316 12.55 -26.38 4.34
N ASP A 317 13.47 -25.50 3.94
CA ASP A 317 13.60 -24.16 4.51
C ASP A 317 12.30 -23.35 4.26
N VAL A 318 11.75 -23.40 3.04
CA VAL A 318 10.44 -22.78 2.71
C VAL A 318 9.33 -23.28 3.62
N MET A 319 9.20 -24.60 3.80
CA MET A 319 8.17 -25.16 4.67
C MET A 319 8.39 -24.81 6.15
N THR A 320 9.64 -24.75 6.60
CA THR A 320 9.97 -24.37 7.99
C THR A 320 9.50 -22.96 8.29
N GLU A 321 9.78 -22.02 7.38
CA GLU A 321 9.33 -20.63 7.51
C GLU A 321 7.81 -20.51 7.40
N LEU A 322 7.16 -21.32 6.56
CA LEU A 322 5.70 -21.36 6.45
C LEU A 322 5.02 -21.90 7.71
N HIS A 323 5.60 -22.91 8.37
CA HIS A 323 5.14 -23.39 9.67
C HIS A 323 5.28 -22.31 10.75
N ALA A 324 6.37 -21.54 10.73
CA ALA A 324 6.54 -20.41 11.65
C ALA A 324 5.50 -19.29 11.40
N ILE A 325 5.12 -19.03 10.14
CA ILE A 325 4.01 -18.12 9.82
C ILE A 325 2.69 -18.67 10.37
N HIS A 326 2.44 -19.96 10.18
CA HIS A 326 1.23 -20.62 10.68
C HIS A 326 1.12 -20.54 12.20
N THR A 327 2.19 -20.80 12.95
CA THR A 327 2.16 -20.68 14.42
C THR A 327 1.93 -19.25 14.86
N LEU A 328 2.61 -18.27 14.27
CA LEU A 328 2.42 -16.84 14.59
C LEU A 328 1.00 -16.32 14.30
N THR A 329 0.32 -16.92 13.32
CA THR A 329 -1.04 -16.54 12.91
C THR A 329 -2.14 -17.29 13.66
N THR A 330 -1.85 -18.48 14.21
CA THR A 330 -2.82 -19.32 14.94
C THR A 330 -2.72 -19.21 16.46
N SER A 331 -1.55 -18.86 17.02
CA SER A 331 -1.33 -18.77 18.47
C SER A 331 -1.87 -17.49 19.12
N ALA A 332 -2.61 -16.65 18.39
CA ALA A 332 -3.29 -15.50 18.95
C ALA A 332 -4.60 -15.93 19.66
N PRO A 333 -4.82 -15.60 20.94
CA PRO A 333 -6.07 -15.92 21.61
C PRO A 333 -7.23 -15.20 20.92
N ALA A 334 -8.27 -15.96 20.59
CA ALA A 334 -9.56 -15.42 20.17
C ALA A 334 -10.10 -14.52 21.28
N ALA A 335 -10.20 -13.22 21.01
CA ALA A 335 -10.87 -12.24 21.85
C ALA A 335 -11.56 -11.21 20.97
#